data_AF-A0A973DAW8-F1
#
_entry.id   AF-A0A973DAW8-F1
#
_cell.length_a   1.000
_cell.length_b   1.000
_cell.length_c   1.000
_cell.angle_alpha   90.00
_cell.angle_beta   90.00
_cell.angle_gamma   90.00
#
_symmetry.space_group_name_H-M   'P 1'
#
loop_
_entity.id
_entity.type
_entity.pdbx_description
1 polymer ?
#
loop_
_entity_poly.entity_id
_entity_poly.type
_entity_poly.pdbx_seq_one_letter_code
_entity_poly.pdbx_strand_id
1 'polypeptide(L)'
;MKKVIEIKKEVIDTPNKEIFQNVLENFLYGFIAATIIVFITLRSDLLVLLSYLIYYFYVGKVINRPKYVTSLGKFIIFPVPTSIGAFTGYKIAGFITEVILV
;
A
#
# COMPACT_ATOMS: atom_id res chain seq x y z
N MET A 1 -13.82 -23.80 4.22
CA MET A 1 -12.68 -24.62 4.71
C MET A 1 -11.57 -24.83 3.68
N LYS A 2 -11.85 -25.30 2.45
CA LYS A 2 -10.82 -25.59 1.43
C LYS A 2 -9.84 -24.42 1.16
N LYS A 3 -10.34 -23.18 0.98
CA LYS A 3 -9.52 -21.96 0.78
C LYS A 3 -8.60 -21.60 1.96
N VAL A 4 -9.04 -21.84 3.20
CA VAL A 4 -8.23 -21.52 4.39
C VAL A 4 -7.06 -22.49 4.52
N ILE A 5 -7.30 -23.76 4.19
CA ILE A 5 -6.25 -24.79 4.17
C ILE A 5 -5.24 -24.49 3.05
N GLU A 6 -5.73 -24.08 1.87
CA GLU A 6 -4.91 -23.65 0.75
C GLU A 6 -4.02 -22.45 1.10
N ILE A 7 -4.59 -21.39 1.69
CA ILE A 7 -3.83 -20.23 2.15
C ILE A 7 -2.76 -20.63 3.17
N LYS A 8 -3.08 -21.48 4.15
CA LYS A 8 -2.09 -21.96 5.13
C LYS A 8 -0.92 -22.68 4.46
N LYS A 9 -1.21 -23.51 3.45
CA LYS A 9 -0.18 -24.19 2.68
C LYS A 9 0.66 -23.20 1.88
N GLU A 10 0.03 -22.25 1.19
CA GLU A 10 0.71 -21.19 0.44
C GLU A 10 1.63 -20.34 1.32
N VAL A 11 1.26 -20.08 2.58
CA VAL A 11 2.13 -19.37 3.54
C VAL A 11 3.39 -20.18 3.85
N ILE A 12 3.25 -21.48 4.08
CA ILE A 12 4.37 -22.37 4.41
C ILE A 12 5.29 -22.54 3.21
N ASP A 13 4.72 -22.65 2.01
CA ASP A 13 5.46 -22.88 0.75
C ASP A 13 6.17 -21.60 0.23
N THR A 14 5.79 -20.42 0.73
CA THR A 14 6.40 -19.15 0.30
C THR A 14 7.55 -18.74 1.22
N PRO A 15 8.75 -18.40 0.70
CA PRO A 15 9.84 -17.90 1.53
C PRO A 15 9.43 -16.66 2.35
N ASN A 16 9.73 -16.67 3.65
CA ASN A 16 9.38 -15.56 4.56
C ASN A 16 9.88 -14.19 4.08
N LYS A 17 11.05 -14.14 3.43
CA LYS A 17 11.61 -12.91 2.86
C LYS A 17 10.72 -12.35 1.76
N GLU A 18 10.16 -13.21 0.91
CA GLU A 18 9.26 -12.83 -0.17
C GLU A 18 7.92 -12.34 0.37
N ILE A 19 7.37 -13.01 1.39
CA ILE A 19 6.16 -12.57 2.08
C ILE A 19 6.38 -11.16 2.65
N PHE A 20 7.46 -10.96 3.39
CA PHE A 20 7.76 -9.67 4.02
C PHE A 20 7.94 -8.56 2.98
N GLN A 21 8.68 -8.83 1.90
CA GLN A 21 8.87 -7.86 0.84
C GLN A 21 7.54 -7.46 0.19
N ASN A 22 6.68 -8.44 -0.12
CA ASN A 22 5.36 -8.17 -0.69
C ASN A 22 4.47 -7.37 0.27
N VAL A 23 4.49 -7.69 1.56
CA VAL A 23 3.75 -6.94 2.60
C VAL A 23 4.22 -5.48 2.64
N LEU A 24 5.54 -5.25 2.68
CA LEU A 24 6.11 -3.91 2.71
C LEU A 24 5.77 -3.12 1.44
N GLU A 25 5.86 -3.76 0.27
CA GLU A 25 5.55 -3.11 -1.01
C GLU A 25 4.08 -2.70 -1.10
N ASN A 26 3.16 -3.55 -0.65
CA ASN A 26 1.73 -3.25 -0.61
C ASN A 26 1.39 -2.19 0.43
N PHE A 27 2.02 -2.24 1.60
CA PHE A 27 1.89 -1.19 2.60
C PHE A 27 2.31 0.18 2.03
N LEU A 28 3.49 0.28 1.42
CA LEU A 28 3.96 1.53 0.83
C LEU A 28 3.07 2.00 -0.32
N TYR A 29 2.59 1.07 -1.15
CA TYR A 29 1.64 1.39 -2.21
C TYR A 29 0.38 2.08 -1.66
N GLY A 30 -0.26 1.48 -0.66
CA GLY A 30 -1.45 2.04 -0.03
C GLY A 30 -1.15 3.36 0.69
N PHE A 31 -0.03 3.43 1.39
CA PHE A 31 0.42 4.62 2.10
C PHE A 31 0.53 5.83 1.18
N ILE A 32 1.29 5.70 0.09
CA ILE A 32 1.50 6.78 -0.88
C ILE A 32 0.19 7.15 -1.58
N ALA A 33 -0.64 6.17 -1.95
CA ALA A 33 -1.91 6.44 -2.62
C ALA A 33 -2.84 7.29 -1.75
N ALA A 34 -2.89 7.04 -0.44
CA ALA A 34 -3.79 7.74 0.47
C ALA A 34 -3.36 9.20 0.73
N THR A 35 -2.07 9.53 0.69
CA THR A 35 -1.61 10.91 0.94
C THR A 35 -2.12 11.90 -0.13
N ILE A 36 -2.31 11.43 -1.36
CA ILE A 36 -2.85 12.24 -2.46
C ILE A 36 -4.23 12.81 -2.09
N ILE A 37 -5.15 11.95 -1.63
CA ILE A 37 -6.52 12.35 -1.28
C ILE A 37 -6.51 13.35 -0.13
N VAL A 38 -5.63 13.15 0.86
CA VAL A 38 -5.47 14.07 1.99
C VAL A 38 -5.05 15.45 1.52
N PHE A 39 -3.99 15.56 0.72
CA PHE A 39 -3.51 16.86 0.27
C PHE A 39 -4.46 17.55 -0.71
N ILE A 40 -5.22 16.78 -1.51
CA ILE A 40 -6.33 17.31 -2.31
C ILE A 40 -7.41 17.92 -1.39
N THR A 41 -7.80 17.19 -0.34
CA THR A 41 -8.81 17.66 0.63
C THR A 41 -8.38 18.95 1.33
N LEU A 42 -7.08 19.06 1.60
CA LEU A 42 -6.46 20.23 2.25
C LEU A 42 -6.09 21.35 1.26
N ARG A 43 -6.37 21.18 -0.04
CA ARG A 43 -6.12 22.16 -1.11
C ARG A 43 -4.66 22.64 -1.16
N SER A 44 -3.71 21.74 -0.92
CA SER A 44 -2.28 22.05 -0.96
C SER A 44 -1.69 21.64 -2.32
N ASP A 45 -1.75 22.53 -3.30
CA ASP A 45 -1.41 22.21 -4.70
C ASP A 45 0.01 21.65 -4.89
N LEU A 46 1.01 22.21 -4.19
CA LEU A 46 2.39 21.72 -4.27
C LEU A 46 2.53 20.30 -3.70
N LEU A 47 1.90 20.01 -2.56
CA LEU A 47 1.94 18.68 -1.95
C LEU A 47 1.17 17.64 -2.77
N VAL A 48 0.10 18.07 -3.46
CA VAL A 48 -0.62 17.24 -4.43
C VAL A 48 0.30 16.86 -5.59
N LEU A 49 0.99 17.82 -6.20
CA LEU A 49 1.93 17.56 -7.29
C LEU A 49 3.04 16.60 -6.85
N LEU A 50 3.67 16.85 -5.70
CA LEU A 50 4.72 15.98 -5.16
C LEU A 50 4.21 14.56 -4.88
N SER A 51 3.00 14.43 -4.34
CA SER A 51 2.41 13.12 -4.04
C SER A 51 2.09 12.34 -5.30
N TYR A 52 1.59 13.00 -6.35
CA TYR A 52 1.39 12.35 -7.65
C TYR A 52 2.71 11.90 -8.26
N LEU A 53 3.77 12.70 -8.19
CA LEU A 53 5.09 12.30 -8.68
C LEU A 53 5.59 11.04 -7.96
N ILE A 54 5.59 11.04 -6.63
CA ILE A 54 6.02 9.89 -5.82
C ILE A 54 5.14 8.66 -6.12
N TYR A 55 3.83 8.84 -6.21
CA TYR A 55 2.90 7.77 -6.55
C TYR A 55 3.18 7.16 -7.92
N TYR A 56 3.35 7.98 -8.95
CA TYR A 56 3.57 7.46 -10.31
C TYR A 56 4.94 6.78 -10.46
N PHE A 57 5.98 7.26 -9.77
CA PHE A 57 7.26 6.53 -9.71
C PHE A 57 7.13 5.17 -9.02
N TYR A 58 6.31 5.06 -7.97
CA TYR A 58 6.15 3.83 -7.21
C TYR A 58 5.17 2.84 -7.87
N VAL A 59 4.03 3.31 -8.37
CA VAL A 59 2.97 2.46 -8.94
C VAL A 59 3.48 1.71 -10.16
N GLY A 60 4.42 2.28 -10.92
CA GLY A 60 5.11 1.59 -12.01
C GLY A 60 5.74 0.26 -11.58
N LYS A 61 6.31 0.19 -10.37
CA LYS A 61 6.83 -1.07 -9.81
C LYS A 61 5.69 -2.05 -9.48
N VAL A 62 4.60 -1.56 -8.92
CA VAL A 62 3.45 -2.37 -8.46
C VAL A 62 2.66 -2.96 -9.62
N ILE A 63 2.50 -2.22 -10.73
CA ILE A 63 1.74 -2.68 -11.90
C ILE A 63 2.54 -3.65 -12.78
N ASN A 64 3.87 -3.53 -12.79
CA ASN A 64 4.75 -4.33 -13.64
C ASN A 64 5.25 -5.62 -12.98
N ARG A 65 4.97 -5.85 -11.69
CA ARG A 65 5.29 -7.13 -11.03
C ARG A 65 4.29 -8.23 -11.47
N PRO A 66 4.65 -9.52 -11.32
CA PRO A 66 3.71 -10.62 -11.55
C PRO A 66 2.45 -10.46 -10.70
N LYS A 67 1.27 -10.67 -11.31
CA LYS A 67 -0.01 -10.54 -10.61
C LYS A 67 -0.15 -11.62 -9.53
N TYR A 68 -0.83 -11.30 -8.44
CA TYR A 68 -1.19 -12.29 -7.42
C TYR A 68 -2.14 -13.33 -8.01
N VAL A 69 -1.65 -14.56 -8.16
CA VAL A 69 -2.43 -15.71 -8.66
C VAL A 69 -2.96 -16.59 -7.53
N THR A 70 -2.22 -16.66 -6.41
CA THR A 70 -2.53 -17.45 -5.20
C THR A 70 -3.67 -16.86 -4.37
N SER A 71 -4.30 -17.70 -3.55
CA SER A 71 -5.34 -17.25 -2.61
C SER A 71 -4.76 -16.31 -1.54
N LEU A 72 -3.58 -16.62 -1.00
CA LEU A 72 -2.81 -15.81 -0.06
C LEU A 72 -2.51 -14.43 -0.65
N GLY A 73 -2.02 -14.40 -1.89
CA GLY A 73 -1.71 -13.18 -2.62
C GLY A 73 -2.93 -12.26 -2.75
N LYS A 74 -4.02 -12.80 -3.31
CA LYS A 74 -5.24 -12.05 -3.65
C LYS A 74 -6.01 -11.56 -2.42
N PHE A 75 -6.09 -12.37 -1.36
CA PHE A 75 -6.98 -12.11 -0.22
C PHE A 75 -6.28 -11.55 1.01
N ILE A 76 -4.97 -11.73 1.15
CA ILE A 76 -4.24 -11.28 2.35
C ILE A 76 -3.11 -10.34 1.95
N ILE A 77 -2.11 -10.83 1.22
CA ILE A 77 -0.86 -10.11 0.96
C ILE A 77 -1.10 -8.79 0.22
N PHE A 78 -2.06 -8.75 -0.70
CA PHE A 78 -2.42 -7.51 -1.37
C PHE A 78 -3.32 -6.61 -0.51
N PRO A 79 -4.58 -6.96 -0.21
CA PRO A 79 -5.52 -6.00 0.35
C PRO A 79 -5.17 -5.60 1.79
N VAL A 80 -4.71 -6.51 2.64
CA VAL A 80 -4.54 -6.22 4.07
C VAL A 80 -3.40 -5.22 4.32
N PRO A 81 -2.15 -5.45 3.85
CA PRO A 81 -1.09 -4.46 3.99
C PRO A 81 -1.41 -3.15 3.29
N THR A 82 -2.03 -3.20 2.10
CA THR A 82 -2.41 -1.98 1.36
C THR A 82 -3.40 -1.14 2.16
N SER A 83 -4.44 -1.73 2.74
CA SER A 83 -5.42 -1.00 3.56
C SER A 83 -4.79 -0.41 4.83
N ILE A 84 -3.89 -1.15 5.49
CA ILE A 84 -3.16 -0.64 6.67
C ILE A 84 -2.25 0.53 6.27
N GLY A 85 -1.54 0.38 5.16
CA GLY A 85 -0.72 1.45 4.58
C GLY A 85 -1.53 2.69 4.29
N ALA A 86 -2.66 2.53 3.60
CA ALA A 86 -3.55 3.64 3.26
C ALA A 86 -4.09 4.36 4.49
N PHE A 87 -4.55 3.62 5.51
CA PHE A 87 -5.00 4.23 6.76
C PHE A 87 -3.87 4.98 7.47
N THR A 88 -2.67 4.42 7.49
CA THR A 88 -1.49 5.07 8.07
C THR A 88 -1.12 6.34 7.30
N GLY A 89 -1.12 6.28 5.97
CA GLY A 89 -0.87 7.43 5.09
C GLY A 89 -1.89 8.55 5.30
N TYR A 90 -3.18 8.20 5.42
CA TYR A 90 -4.24 9.14 5.76
C TYR A 90 -3.96 9.88 7.08
N LYS A 91 -3.60 9.16 8.14
CA LYS A 91 -3.32 9.76 9.46
C LYS A 91 -2.05 10.61 9.46
N ILE A 92 -0.96 10.10 8.90
CA ILE A 92 0.33 10.80 8.90
C ILE A 92 0.29 12.04 8.01
N ALA A 93 -0.31 11.96 6.82
CA ALA A 93 -0.43 13.13 5.94
C ALA A 93 -1.29 14.23 6.59
N GLY A 94 -2.39 13.87 7.26
CA GLY A 94 -3.20 14.84 8.01
C GLY A 94 -2.39 15.55 9.09
N PHE A 95 -1.64 14.80 9.90
CA PHE A 95 -0.78 15.36 10.94
C PHE A 95 0.34 16.26 10.38
N ILE A 96 1.01 15.84 9.31
CA ILE A 96 2.05 16.66 8.66
C ILE A 96 1.49 18.02 8.24
N THR A 97 0.28 18.04 7.67
CA THR A 97 -0.32 19.30 7.23
C THR A 97 -0.72 20.20 8.40
N GLU A 98 -1.22 19.65 9.51
CA GLU A 98 -1.45 20.43 10.74
C GLU A 98 -0.17 21.07 11.27
N VAL A 99 0.99 20.43 11.10
CA VAL A 99 2.28 21.00 11.54
C VAL A 99 2.85 22.03 10.56
N ILE A 100 2.60 21.88 9.26
CA ILE A 100 3.20 22.72 8.21
C ILE A 100 2.34 23.93 7.83
N LEU A 101 1.00 23.82 7.91
CA LEU A 101 0.07 24.86 7.47
C LEU A 101 -0.60 25.65 8.62
N VAL A 102 -0.20 25.38 9.86
CA VAL A 102 -0.49 26.22 11.05
C VAL A 102 0.66 27.20 11.24
#